data_AF-A0A3B3YWA8-F1
#
_entry.id   AF-A0A3B3YWA8-F1
#
_cell.length_a   1.000
_cell.length_b   1.000
_cell.length_c   1.000
_cell.angle_alpha   90.00
_cell.angle_beta   90.00
_cell.angle_gamma   90.00
#
_symmetry.space_group_name_H-M   'P 1'
#
loop_
_entity.id
_entity.type
_entity.pdbx_description
1 polymer ?
#
loop_
_entity_poly.entity_id
_entity_poly.type
_entity_poly.pdbx_seq_one_letter_code
_entity_poly.pdbx_strand_id
1 'polypeptide(L)'
;CLSEKLETHIPNNVISGCLKAKVSVSGNILSRSVENLGDLLYLPYGCGEQNIAFMAIDTYILHYLQKTNTLSQETKKKGINYLTTGYQRQLAYRKKTGAFSTFEKGEENTWLTAFVMVTFYKAQSFIYIDPKIIEEARKWLECQQRDNGCFKVSGKLYNNYIRGDVPDEVTVTAYVTAGLLETNIPADNPVVKKSLSCLKDYIYDFSNTYTTALLAYVFTLAENWEARCKLLHYLDSVAIREGESQNPRSLCVEISSYVLLAKVGDSLSEGDLSCSLSILRWLIKQQSYYGGFESTQDTAVAIKAMTLYSSKVLNREGSSSVTVSSPTDHLSFQVNQNNKLDHQELVLQGLKGKYWLRAEGTSCSVVQVTSMYNFDHLRIRDNPYPNLCTKTHSHTLNIYLNVFSSQLKKGVLVSNVEHKDGHVFVYLQELQKDIPVFHELEMIQEYEVQHLRPSTVTIYDYYCPSKTAQLSVQQITRLQIWI
;
A
#
# COMPACT_ATOMS: atom_id res chain seq x y z
N CYS A 1 -7.82 28.16 17.33
CA CYS A 1 -7.70 27.11 18.36
C CYS A 1 -8.67 26.00 18.01
N LEU A 2 -8.18 24.77 17.79
CA LEU A 2 -8.98 23.57 17.58
C LEU A 2 -8.87 22.70 18.83
N SER A 3 -9.99 22.12 19.27
CA SER A 3 -10.00 21.16 20.37
C SER A 3 -10.74 19.90 19.94
N GLU A 4 -10.13 18.74 20.16
CA GLU A 4 -10.72 17.44 19.82
C GLU A 4 -10.57 16.49 21.01
N LYS A 5 -11.50 15.55 21.14
CA LYS A 5 -11.51 14.54 22.19
C LYS A 5 -11.17 13.19 21.57
N LEU A 6 -10.21 12.49 22.17
CA LEU A 6 -9.77 11.18 21.73
C LEU A 6 -10.16 10.11 22.77
N GLU A 7 -10.66 8.99 22.30
CA GLU A 7 -10.97 7.80 23.11
C GLU A 7 -10.19 6.61 22.56
N THR A 8 -9.44 5.92 23.44
CA THR A 8 -8.69 4.72 23.06
C THR A 8 -9.49 3.47 23.45
N HIS A 9 -9.85 2.66 22.47
CA HIS A 9 -10.49 1.36 22.72
C HIS A 9 -9.42 0.28 22.91
N ILE A 10 -9.19 -0.13 24.16
CA ILE A 10 -8.24 -1.20 24.50
C ILE A 10 -9.01 -2.51 24.65
N PRO A 11 -8.64 -3.59 23.94
CA PRO A 11 -9.30 -4.89 24.08
C PRO A 11 -9.19 -5.48 25.50
N ASN A 12 -10.20 -6.24 25.92
CA ASN A 12 -10.24 -6.83 27.28
C ASN A 12 -9.21 -7.94 27.52
N ASN A 13 -8.67 -8.55 26.47
CA ASN A 13 -7.74 -9.70 26.52
C ASN A 13 -6.25 -9.30 26.41
N VAL A 14 -5.94 -8.05 26.67
CA VAL A 14 -4.55 -7.54 26.66
C VAL A 14 -3.78 -8.10 27.86
N ILE A 15 -2.59 -8.62 27.59
CA ILE A 15 -1.69 -9.14 28.63
C ILE A 15 -1.32 -8.00 29.59
N SER A 16 -1.43 -8.24 30.89
CA SER A 16 -1.13 -7.20 31.88
C SER A 16 0.33 -6.71 31.76
N GLY A 17 0.52 -5.39 31.81
CA GLY A 17 1.84 -4.75 31.75
C GLY A 17 2.46 -4.57 30.36
N CYS A 18 1.83 -5.06 29.28
CA CYS A 18 2.36 -4.89 27.92
C CYS A 18 1.80 -3.67 27.16
N LEU A 19 0.69 -3.11 27.63
CA LEU A 19 0.05 -1.97 26.98
C LEU A 19 0.96 -0.74 27.06
N LYS A 20 1.27 -0.18 25.90
CA LYS A 20 1.97 1.09 25.73
C LYS A 20 1.16 1.95 24.77
N ALA A 21 1.01 3.23 25.06
CA ALA A 21 0.54 4.18 24.05
C ALA A 21 1.54 5.30 23.86
N LYS A 22 1.59 5.78 22.63
CA LYS A 22 2.43 6.89 22.21
C LYS A 22 1.60 7.92 21.46
N VAL A 23 1.91 9.18 21.69
CA VAL A 23 1.37 10.30 20.92
C VAL A 23 2.46 10.78 19.99
N SER A 24 2.12 10.88 18.72
CA SER A 24 3.01 11.45 17.70
C SER A 24 2.39 12.69 17.10
N VAL A 25 3.23 13.71 16.87
CA VAL A 25 2.85 14.98 16.25
C VAL A 25 3.84 15.30 15.14
N SER A 26 3.33 15.74 13.99
CA SER A 26 4.16 16.21 12.89
C SER A 26 3.48 17.31 12.07
N GLY A 27 4.27 18.13 11.38
CA GLY A 27 3.76 19.20 10.50
C GLY A 27 3.52 18.77 9.06
N ASN A 28 3.79 17.51 8.73
CA ASN A 28 3.66 16.95 7.39
C ASN A 28 2.93 15.61 7.47
N ILE A 29 1.94 15.41 6.61
CA ILE A 29 1.14 14.18 6.60
C ILE A 29 1.97 12.94 6.18
N LEU A 30 3.16 13.16 5.62
CA LEU A 30 4.09 12.13 5.18
C LEU A 30 5.30 11.95 6.10
N SER A 31 5.38 12.66 7.24
CA SER A 31 6.56 12.64 8.13
C SER A 31 6.95 11.21 8.52
N ARG A 32 5.95 10.39 8.87
CA ARG A 32 6.18 8.99 9.25
C ARG A 32 6.64 8.12 8.08
N SER A 33 6.08 8.35 6.90
CA SER A 33 6.48 7.69 5.65
C SER A 33 7.93 8.02 5.27
N VAL A 34 8.37 9.26 5.55
CA VAL A 34 9.74 9.73 5.31
C VAL A 34 10.72 9.12 6.31
N GLU A 35 10.37 9.08 7.59
CA GLU A 35 11.18 8.46 8.65
C GLU A 35 11.46 6.97 8.34
N ASN A 36 10.40 6.25 7.96
CA ASN A 36 10.45 4.82 7.64
C ASN A 36 10.69 4.54 6.15
N LEU A 37 11.33 5.45 5.40
CA LEU A 37 11.63 5.24 3.98
C LEU A 37 12.28 3.86 3.74
N GLY A 38 11.78 3.10 2.76
CA GLY A 38 12.17 1.71 2.49
C GLY A 38 11.54 0.62 3.38
N ASP A 39 10.89 0.99 4.50
CA ASP A 39 10.33 0.06 5.50
C ASP A 39 8.91 0.47 5.95
N LEU A 40 8.13 1.10 5.06
CA LEU A 40 6.78 1.60 5.35
C LEU A 40 5.75 0.48 5.61
N LEU A 41 6.07 -0.74 5.19
CA LEU A 41 5.19 -1.91 5.29
C LEU A 41 5.90 -3.01 6.08
N TYR A 42 5.18 -3.58 7.04
CA TYR A 42 5.58 -4.82 7.72
C TYR A 42 5.20 -6.04 6.86
N LEU A 43 5.55 -6.02 5.57
CA LEU A 43 5.30 -7.09 4.63
C LEU A 43 6.64 -7.53 4.01
N PRO A 44 6.84 -8.83 3.78
CA PRO A 44 8.06 -9.30 3.13
C PRO A 44 8.06 -8.90 1.64
N TYR A 45 9.23 -8.80 1.01
CA TYR A 45 9.41 -8.21 -0.34
C TYR A 45 9.99 -9.18 -1.38
N GLY A 46 9.85 -10.48 -1.14
CA GLY A 46 10.37 -11.55 -1.96
C GLY A 46 9.73 -11.77 -3.34
N CYS A 47 8.76 -10.97 -3.79
CA CYS A 47 8.24 -11.07 -5.17
C CYS A 47 8.41 -9.77 -5.98
N GLY A 48 8.34 -9.89 -7.31
CA GLY A 48 8.56 -8.78 -8.23
C GLY A 48 7.51 -7.67 -8.13
N GLU A 49 6.31 -7.99 -7.67
CA GLU A 49 5.28 -6.98 -7.39
C GLU A 49 5.60 -6.17 -6.13
N GLN A 50 5.99 -6.85 -5.06
CA GLN A 50 6.34 -6.21 -3.81
C GLN A 50 7.52 -5.26 -4.00
N ASN A 51 8.57 -5.78 -4.62
CA ASN A 51 9.80 -5.03 -4.84
C ASN A 51 9.55 -3.75 -5.66
N ILE A 52 8.75 -3.82 -6.74
CA ILE A 52 8.44 -2.62 -7.52
C ILE A 52 7.53 -1.63 -6.77
N ALA A 53 6.61 -2.12 -5.93
CA ALA A 53 5.76 -1.24 -5.14
C ALA A 53 6.56 -0.41 -4.13
N PHE A 54 7.52 -1.02 -3.44
CA PHE A 54 8.44 -0.28 -2.56
C PHE A 54 9.26 0.76 -3.33
N MET A 55 9.79 0.40 -4.51
CA MET A 55 10.48 1.36 -5.37
C MET A 55 9.58 2.53 -5.77
N ALA A 56 8.31 2.28 -6.09
CA ALA A 56 7.35 3.31 -6.45
C ALA A 56 7.08 4.25 -5.28
N ILE A 57 6.83 3.71 -4.08
CA ILE A 57 6.61 4.46 -2.84
C ILE A 57 7.81 5.38 -2.56
N ASP A 58 9.03 4.83 -2.55
CA ASP A 58 10.25 5.59 -2.31
C ASP A 58 10.43 6.69 -3.36
N THR A 59 10.17 6.38 -4.63
CA THR A 59 10.25 7.34 -5.74
C THR A 59 9.26 8.49 -5.56
N TYR A 60 8.01 8.23 -5.17
CA TYR A 60 7.01 9.28 -4.93
C TYR A 60 7.39 10.17 -3.75
N ILE A 61 7.89 9.60 -2.66
CA ILE A 61 8.35 10.36 -1.50
C ILE A 61 9.55 11.24 -1.85
N LEU A 62 10.54 10.71 -2.58
CA LEU A 62 11.72 11.48 -2.99
C LEU A 62 11.35 12.63 -3.93
N HIS A 63 10.49 12.40 -4.92
CA HIS A 63 9.98 13.45 -5.81
C HIS A 63 9.23 14.53 -5.03
N TYR A 64 8.40 14.14 -4.07
CA TYR A 64 7.71 15.07 -3.19
C TYR A 64 8.69 15.94 -2.41
N LEU A 65 9.62 15.33 -1.68
CA LEU A 65 10.62 16.03 -0.88
C LEU A 65 11.49 16.96 -1.73
N GLN A 66 11.84 16.53 -2.95
CA GLN A 66 12.58 17.37 -3.90
C GLN A 66 11.74 18.57 -4.34
N LYS A 67 10.47 18.35 -4.71
CA LYS A 67 9.55 19.42 -5.15
C LYS A 67 9.23 20.42 -4.04
N THR A 68 9.19 20.00 -2.78
CA THR A 68 8.99 20.87 -1.62
C THR A 68 10.27 21.48 -1.08
N ASN A 69 11.44 21.23 -1.69
CA ASN A 69 12.76 21.66 -1.21
C ASN A 69 13.09 21.19 0.22
N THR A 70 12.56 20.03 0.63
CA THR A 70 12.77 19.45 1.97
C THR A 70 13.54 18.13 1.94
N LEU A 71 14.14 17.77 0.80
CA LEU A 71 14.95 16.56 0.65
C LEU A 71 16.35 16.74 1.27
N SER A 72 16.58 16.14 2.44
CA SER A 72 17.89 16.11 3.07
C SER A 72 18.88 15.21 2.31
N GLN A 73 20.18 15.44 2.49
CA GLN A 73 21.22 14.60 1.88
C GLN A 73 21.19 13.16 2.42
N GLU A 74 20.88 12.99 3.70
CA GLU A 74 20.76 11.68 4.34
C GLU A 74 19.58 10.88 3.76
N THR A 75 18.40 11.49 3.71
CA THR A 75 17.20 10.86 3.12
C THR A 75 17.41 10.55 1.65
N LYS A 76 18.07 11.45 0.90
CA LYS A 76 18.42 11.22 -0.51
C LYS A 76 19.34 10.01 -0.68
N LYS A 77 20.40 9.92 0.14
CA LYS A 77 21.34 8.78 0.10
C LYS A 77 20.64 7.48 0.44
N LYS A 78 19.80 7.47 1.48
CA LYS A 78 18.98 6.31 1.89
C LYS A 78 18.06 5.87 0.75
N GLY A 79 17.32 6.81 0.16
CA GLY A 79 16.43 6.54 -0.98
C GLY A 79 17.16 6.01 -2.22
N ILE A 80 18.30 6.61 -2.60
CA ILE A 80 19.13 6.12 -3.72
C ILE A 80 19.56 4.66 -3.49
N ASN A 81 19.94 4.30 -2.26
CA ASN A 81 20.34 2.92 -1.94
C ASN A 81 19.17 1.92 -2.12
N TYR A 82 17.98 2.26 -1.62
CA TYR A 82 16.79 1.41 -1.80
C TYR A 82 16.40 1.30 -3.28
N LEU A 83 16.37 2.41 -4.02
CA LEU A 83 16.07 2.39 -5.45
C LEU A 83 17.08 1.58 -6.26
N THR A 84 18.39 1.71 -5.96
CA THR A 84 19.44 0.96 -6.66
C THR A 84 19.32 -0.55 -6.40
N THR A 85 19.14 -0.91 -5.13
CA THR A 85 18.96 -2.32 -4.72
C THR A 85 17.67 -2.89 -5.31
N GLY A 86 16.58 -2.13 -5.25
CA GLY A 86 15.29 -2.50 -5.81
C GLY A 86 15.35 -2.69 -7.32
N TYR A 87 16.05 -1.81 -8.04
CA TYR A 87 16.25 -1.95 -9.48
C TYR A 87 16.97 -3.26 -9.82
N GLN A 88 18.12 -3.53 -9.17
CA GLN A 88 18.87 -4.76 -9.39
C GLN A 88 18.04 -6.02 -9.09
N ARG A 89 17.25 -6.01 -8.00
CA ARG A 89 16.33 -7.10 -7.67
C ARG A 89 15.22 -7.25 -8.70
N GLN A 90 14.67 -6.14 -9.20
CA GLN A 90 13.56 -6.17 -10.14
C GLN A 90 13.95 -6.84 -11.47
N LEU A 91 15.21 -6.71 -11.88
CA LEU A 91 15.73 -7.33 -13.10
C LEU A 91 15.68 -8.85 -13.08
N ALA A 92 15.69 -9.50 -11.90
CA ALA A 92 15.52 -10.96 -11.79
C ALA A 92 14.16 -11.44 -12.31
N TYR A 93 13.16 -10.55 -12.34
CA TYR A 93 11.80 -10.84 -12.81
C TYR A 93 11.55 -10.46 -14.27
N ARG A 94 12.57 -9.93 -14.97
CA ARG A 94 12.47 -9.54 -16.38
C ARG A 94 12.57 -10.75 -17.30
N LYS A 95 11.70 -10.82 -18.31
CA LYS A 95 11.71 -11.85 -19.36
C LYS A 95 12.51 -11.42 -20.58
N LYS A 96 12.87 -12.40 -21.41
CA LYS A 96 13.58 -12.16 -22.69
C LYS A 96 12.78 -11.27 -23.66
N THR A 97 11.46 -11.28 -23.54
CA THR A 97 10.53 -10.47 -24.32
C THR A 97 10.49 -8.99 -23.91
N GLY A 98 11.10 -8.62 -22.78
CA GLY A 98 11.01 -7.28 -22.18
C GLY A 98 9.93 -7.14 -21.10
N ALA A 99 9.01 -8.10 -21.00
CA ALA A 99 7.96 -8.12 -19.97
C ALA A 99 8.50 -8.49 -18.58
N PHE A 100 7.67 -8.29 -17.55
CA PHE A 100 7.95 -8.69 -16.17
C PHE A 100 6.94 -9.71 -15.65
N SER A 101 7.37 -10.54 -14.70
CA SER A 101 6.53 -11.55 -14.03
C SER A 101 6.58 -11.41 -12.50
N THR A 102 5.56 -11.88 -11.78
CA THR A 102 5.52 -11.78 -10.31
C THR A 102 6.64 -12.56 -9.62
N PHE A 103 7.02 -13.71 -10.20
CA PHE A 103 8.11 -14.56 -9.72
C PHE A 103 9.07 -14.88 -10.87
N GLU A 104 10.30 -15.28 -10.57
CA GLU A 104 11.33 -15.57 -11.59
C GLU A 104 10.86 -16.59 -12.63
N LYS A 105 10.16 -17.66 -12.18
CA LYS A 105 9.59 -18.71 -13.04
C LYS A 105 8.12 -18.50 -13.41
N GLY A 106 7.57 -17.30 -13.18
CA GLY A 106 6.17 -16.97 -13.47
C GLY A 106 5.91 -16.56 -14.93
N GLU A 107 4.64 -16.47 -15.28
CA GLU A 107 4.16 -15.94 -16.57
C GLU A 107 4.33 -14.42 -16.66
N GLU A 108 4.44 -13.92 -17.89
CA GLU A 108 4.46 -12.48 -18.18
C GLU A 108 3.15 -11.82 -17.73
N ASN A 109 3.26 -10.66 -17.08
CA ASN A 109 2.11 -10.00 -16.48
C ASN A 109 1.95 -8.57 -17.03
N THR A 110 0.80 -8.30 -17.66
CA THR A 110 0.54 -7.00 -18.32
C THR A 110 0.53 -5.84 -17.32
N TRP A 111 -0.19 -6.01 -16.21
CA TRP A 111 -0.29 -4.99 -15.17
C TRP A 111 1.07 -4.70 -14.52
N LEU A 112 1.81 -5.74 -14.16
CA LEU A 112 3.13 -5.59 -13.52
C LEU A 112 4.14 -4.94 -14.48
N THR A 113 4.11 -5.30 -15.76
CA THR A 113 5.00 -4.71 -16.76
C THR A 113 4.74 -3.20 -16.90
N ALA A 114 3.48 -2.77 -16.90
CA ALA A 114 3.13 -1.35 -16.89
C ALA A 114 3.59 -0.64 -15.61
N PHE A 115 3.38 -1.26 -14.45
CA PHE A 115 3.80 -0.68 -13.17
C PHE A 115 5.33 -0.54 -13.06
N VAL A 116 6.08 -1.54 -13.55
CA VAL A 116 7.55 -1.48 -13.64
C VAL A 116 8.00 -0.37 -14.58
N MET A 117 7.42 -0.29 -15.77
CA MET A 117 7.75 0.75 -16.77
C MET A 117 7.62 2.16 -16.17
N VAL A 118 6.48 2.45 -15.53
CA VAL A 118 6.21 3.76 -14.91
C VAL A 118 7.18 4.06 -13.79
N THR A 119 7.41 3.08 -12.91
CA THR A 119 8.27 3.25 -11.73
C THR A 119 9.71 3.47 -12.15
N PHE A 120 10.21 2.69 -13.12
CA PHE A 120 11.55 2.84 -13.69
C PHE A 120 11.73 4.20 -14.35
N TYR A 121 10.76 4.63 -15.15
CA TYR A 121 10.78 5.96 -15.77
C TYR A 121 10.91 7.08 -14.73
N LYS A 122 10.09 7.05 -13.67
CA LYS A 122 10.12 8.07 -12.61
C LYS A 122 11.38 7.99 -11.73
N ALA A 123 11.95 6.80 -11.55
CA ALA A 123 13.17 6.59 -10.76
C ALA A 123 14.45 7.10 -11.45
N GLN A 124 14.42 7.34 -12.77
CA GLN A 124 15.54 7.91 -13.54
C GLN A 124 16.00 9.28 -13.00
N SER A 125 15.15 9.99 -12.27
CA SER A 125 15.51 11.27 -11.62
C SER A 125 16.50 11.10 -10.45
N PHE A 126 16.66 9.90 -9.91
CA PHE A 126 17.49 9.62 -8.73
C PHE A 126 18.60 8.61 -8.98
N ILE A 127 18.36 7.60 -9.83
CA ILE A 127 19.31 6.53 -10.13
C ILE A 127 19.41 6.28 -11.64
N TYR A 128 20.50 5.64 -12.06
CA TYR A 128 20.61 5.18 -13.44
C TYR A 128 19.70 3.96 -13.66
N ILE A 129 18.83 4.05 -14.66
CA ILE A 129 18.03 2.94 -15.19
C ILE A 129 18.33 2.87 -16.69
N ASP A 130 18.69 1.68 -17.19
CA ASP A 130 18.93 1.48 -18.63
C ASP A 130 17.66 1.81 -19.43
N PRO A 131 17.69 2.85 -20.30
CA PRO A 131 16.53 3.25 -21.10
C PRO A 131 15.99 2.14 -22.00
N LYS A 132 16.83 1.17 -22.40
CA LYS A 132 16.39 0.04 -23.23
C LYS A 132 15.36 -0.83 -22.52
N ILE A 133 15.50 -1.00 -21.20
CA ILE A 133 14.59 -1.85 -20.42
C ILE A 133 13.18 -1.25 -20.37
N ILE A 134 13.09 0.08 -20.21
CA ILE A 134 11.81 0.80 -20.23
C ILE A 134 11.19 0.70 -21.64
N GLU A 135 12.00 0.89 -22.67
CA GLU A 135 11.57 0.85 -24.06
C GLU A 135 11.08 -0.54 -24.51
N GLU A 136 11.74 -1.60 -24.08
CA GLU A 136 11.33 -2.99 -24.37
C GLU A 136 10.04 -3.35 -23.63
N ALA A 137 9.89 -2.94 -22.36
CA ALA A 137 8.65 -3.11 -21.62
C ALA A 137 7.49 -2.38 -22.30
N ARG A 138 7.71 -1.13 -22.75
CA ARG A 138 6.73 -0.34 -23.52
C ARG A 138 6.32 -1.04 -24.81
N LYS A 139 7.27 -1.44 -25.64
CA LYS A 139 7.00 -2.15 -26.90
C LYS A 139 6.23 -3.44 -26.67
N TRP A 140 6.59 -4.21 -25.65
CA TRP A 140 5.86 -5.43 -25.31
C TRP A 140 4.40 -5.13 -24.92
N LEU A 141 4.14 -4.08 -24.13
CA LEU A 141 2.79 -3.63 -23.76
C LEU A 141 1.99 -3.22 -25.00
N GLU A 142 2.58 -2.45 -25.90
CA GLU A 142 1.95 -2.04 -27.17
C GLU A 142 1.53 -3.25 -28.01
N CYS A 143 2.33 -4.32 -28.03
CA CYS A 143 1.98 -5.58 -28.68
C CYS A 143 0.82 -6.34 -28.01
N GLN A 144 0.44 -5.99 -26.77
CA GLN A 144 -0.73 -6.57 -26.10
C GLN A 144 -2.04 -5.86 -26.47
N GLN A 145 -1.99 -4.73 -27.19
CA GLN A 145 -3.18 -4.01 -27.60
C GLN A 145 -3.95 -4.77 -28.70
N ARG A 146 -5.27 -4.85 -28.55
CA ARG A 146 -6.19 -5.48 -29.51
C ARG A 146 -6.69 -4.50 -30.56
N ASP A 147 -7.43 -5.02 -31.53
CA ASP A 147 -8.05 -4.21 -32.59
C ASP A 147 -9.09 -3.22 -32.06
N ASN A 148 -9.80 -3.57 -30.98
CA ASN A 148 -10.73 -2.68 -30.28
C ASN A 148 -10.03 -1.61 -29.41
N GLY A 149 -8.71 -1.67 -29.26
CA GLY A 149 -7.93 -0.72 -28.44
C GLY A 149 -7.68 -1.12 -27.00
N CYS A 150 -8.39 -2.12 -26.49
CA CYS A 150 -8.17 -2.64 -25.14
C CYS A 150 -6.89 -3.49 -25.10
N PHE A 151 -6.27 -3.61 -23.92
CA PHE A 151 -5.07 -4.42 -23.71
C PHE A 151 -5.41 -5.82 -23.19
N LYS A 152 -4.75 -6.84 -23.75
CA LYS A 152 -4.87 -8.22 -23.27
C LYS A 152 -4.38 -8.36 -21.82
N VAL A 153 -5.15 -9.10 -21.04
CA VAL A 153 -4.72 -9.58 -19.72
C VAL A 153 -3.80 -10.78 -19.93
N SER A 154 -2.54 -10.61 -19.57
CA SER A 154 -1.54 -11.69 -19.52
C SER A 154 -1.10 -11.88 -18.07
N GLY A 155 -0.90 -13.14 -17.68
CA GLY A 155 -0.61 -13.53 -16.30
C GLY A 155 -1.83 -13.39 -15.38
N LYS A 156 -1.63 -13.73 -14.10
CA LYS A 156 -2.68 -13.58 -13.08
C LYS A 156 -2.51 -12.25 -12.34
N LEU A 157 -3.56 -11.45 -12.31
CA LEU A 157 -3.72 -10.43 -11.26
C LEU A 157 -4.12 -11.16 -9.98
N TYR A 158 -3.18 -11.22 -9.03
CA TYR A 158 -3.40 -11.88 -7.75
C TYR A 158 -4.20 -11.00 -6.76
N ASN A 159 -4.40 -9.70 -7.06
CA ASN A 159 -5.30 -8.83 -6.30
C ASN A 159 -6.77 -9.13 -6.67
N ASN A 160 -7.36 -10.12 -6.00
CA ASN A 160 -8.71 -10.59 -6.25
C ASN A 160 -9.81 -9.53 -5.97
N TYR A 161 -9.52 -8.46 -5.23
CA TYR A 161 -10.51 -7.43 -4.88
C TYR A 161 -10.78 -6.42 -6.00
N ILE A 162 -9.91 -6.39 -7.01
CA ILE A 162 -10.08 -5.59 -8.21
C ILE A 162 -11.21 -6.15 -9.10
N ARG A 163 -11.61 -7.42 -8.89
CA ARG A 163 -12.34 -8.23 -9.88
C ARG A 163 -13.76 -7.73 -10.19
N GLY A 164 -14.58 -7.34 -9.19
CA GLY A 164 -15.98 -6.91 -9.42
C GLY A 164 -16.73 -7.70 -10.51
N ASP A 165 -17.71 -7.08 -11.18
CA ASP A 165 -18.42 -7.64 -12.36
C ASP A 165 -17.88 -7.09 -13.70
N VAL A 166 -16.87 -6.21 -13.67
CA VAL A 166 -16.28 -5.59 -14.87
C VAL A 166 -15.18 -6.51 -15.44
N PRO A 167 -15.06 -6.66 -16.77
CA PRO A 167 -14.00 -7.47 -17.35
C PRO A 167 -12.61 -6.99 -16.90
N ASP A 168 -11.75 -7.92 -16.46
CA ASP A 168 -10.35 -7.66 -16.09
C ASP A 168 -9.60 -6.86 -17.17
N GLU A 169 -10.01 -7.03 -18.42
CA GLU A 169 -9.50 -6.32 -19.60
C GLU A 169 -9.67 -4.79 -19.49
N VAL A 170 -10.80 -4.29 -18.98
CA VAL A 170 -11.04 -2.84 -18.84
C VAL A 170 -10.10 -2.26 -17.79
N THR A 171 -9.99 -2.94 -16.65
CA THR A 171 -9.13 -2.50 -15.55
C THR A 171 -7.66 -2.52 -15.96
N VAL A 172 -7.18 -3.58 -16.61
CA VAL A 172 -5.81 -3.66 -17.16
C VAL A 172 -5.59 -2.58 -18.22
N THR A 173 -6.56 -2.34 -19.10
CA THR A 173 -6.47 -1.28 -20.11
C THR A 173 -6.33 0.09 -19.45
N ALA A 174 -7.09 0.37 -18.40
CA ALA A 174 -7.02 1.61 -17.66
C ALA A 174 -5.65 1.77 -16.97
N TYR A 175 -5.11 0.71 -16.36
CA TYR A 175 -3.78 0.69 -15.78
C TYR A 175 -2.66 0.97 -16.78
N VAL A 176 -2.66 0.26 -17.92
CA VAL A 176 -1.66 0.44 -18.97
C VAL A 176 -1.77 1.86 -19.54
N THR A 177 -2.98 2.35 -19.77
CA THR A 177 -3.21 3.70 -20.31
C THR A 177 -2.73 4.79 -19.35
N ALA A 178 -3.05 4.67 -18.05
CA ALA A 178 -2.52 5.56 -17.01
C ALA A 178 -0.99 5.54 -17.03
N GLY A 179 -0.39 4.35 -17.11
CA GLY A 179 1.06 4.21 -17.13
C GLY A 179 1.73 4.87 -18.32
N LEU A 180 1.17 4.70 -19.53
CA LEU A 180 1.67 5.37 -20.73
C LEU A 180 1.62 6.90 -20.57
N LEU A 181 0.48 7.44 -20.13
CA LEU A 181 0.29 8.88 -19.89
C LEU A 181 1.28 9.41 -18.83
N GLU A 182 1.50 8.65 -17.75
CA GLU A 182 2.44 9.02 -16.67
C GLU A 182 3.92 8.99 -17.06
N THR A 183 4.24 8.34 -18.18
CA THR A 183 5.57 8.36 -18.80
C THR A 183 5.72 9.45 -19.87
N ASN A 184 4.83 10.45 -19.85
CA ASN A 184 4.78 11.57 -20.78
C ASN A 184 4.51 11.17 -22.25
N ILE A 185 3.86 10.03 -22.49
CA ILE A 185 3.33 9.69 -23.81
C ILE A 185 2.02 10.46 -23.98
N PRO A 186 1.90 11.32 -25.00
CA PRO A 186 0.76 12.21 -25.13
C PRO A 186 -0.52 11.45 -25.50
N ALA A 187 -1.68 12.02 -25.15
CA ALA A 187 -2.99 11.40 -25.37
C ALA A 187 -3.36 11.21 -26.86
N ASP A 188 -2.70 11.94 -27.77
CA ASP A 188 -2.87 11.81 -29.22
C ASP A 188 -2.01 10.69 -29.84
N ASN A 189 -1.08 10.10 -29.07
CA ASN A 189 -0.31 8.93 -29.49
C ASN A 189 -1.27 7.82 -29.95
N PRO A 190 -1.04 7.15 -31.09
CA PRO A 190 -1.99 6.17 -31.64
C PRO A 190 -2.40 5.08 -30.66
N VAL A 191 -1.46 4.56 -29.85
CA VAL A 191 -1.72 3.51 -28.86
C VAL A 191 -2.63 4.04 -27.75
N VAL A 192 -2.28 5.19 -27.18
CA VAL A 192 -3.03 5.83 -26.08
C VAL A 192 -4.41 6.28 -26.55
N LYS A 193 -4.50 6.89 -27.72
CA LYS A 193 -5.77 7.32 -28.31
C LYS A 193 -6.72 6.15 -28.53
N LYS A 194 -6.19 5.01 -29.00
CA LYS A 194 -6.97 3.79 -29.22
C LYS A 194 -7.42 3.15 -27.91
N SER A 195 -6.56 3.14 -26.88
CA SER A 195 -6.95 2.63 -25.55
C SER A 195 -7.98 3.53 -24.87
N LEU A 196 -7.82 4.85 -24.94
CA LEU A 196 -8.83 5.81 -24.48
C LEU A 196 -10.16 5.62 -25.22
N SER A 197 -10.16 5.27 -26.50
CA SER A 197 -11.38 4.93 -27.25
C SER A 197 -12.06 3.70 -26.66
N CYS A 198 -11.32 2.62 -26.37
CA CYS A 198 -11.87 1.44 -25.68
C CYS A 198 -12.46 1.82 -24.31
N LEU A 199 -11.74 2.61 -23.51
CA LEU A 199 -12.19 2.98 -22.16
C LEU A 199 -13.42 3.90 -22.16
N LYS A 200 -13.64 4.65 -23.25
CA LYS A 200 -14.83 5.52 -23.39
C LYS A 200 -16.13 4.73 -23.40
N ASP A 201 -16.14 3.49 -23.88
CA ASP A 201 -17.34 2.66 -23.90
C ASP A 201 -17.85 2.32 -22.48
N TYR A 202 -16.99 2.44 -21.48
CA TYR A 202 -17.27 2.11 -20.08
C TYR A 202 -17.53 3.33 -19.18
N ILE A 203 -17.56 4.57 -19.72
CA ILE A 203 -17.82 5.77 -18.89
C ILE A 203 -19.29 5.92 -18.45
N TYR A 204 -20.16 5.04 -18.93
CA TYR A 204 -21.56 4.89 -18.51
C TYR A 204 -21.76 3.60 -17.70
N ASP A 205 -20.74 2.74 -17.61
CA ASP A 205 -20.80 1.50 -16.84
C ASP A 205 -20.29 1.77 -15.42
N PHE A 206 -21.22 1.76 -14.48
CA PHE A 206 -20.95 2.03 -13.07
C PHE A 206 -21.04 0.77 -12.19
N SER A 207 -20.98 -0.42 -12.80
CA SER A 207 -21.06 -1.69 -12.08
C SER A 207 -19.92 -1.93 -11.09
N ASN A 208 -18.75 -1.32 -11.31
CA ASN A 208 -17.60 -1.44 -10.43
C ASN A 208 -17.02 -0.06 -10.05
N THR A 209 -17.20 0.33 -8.79
CA THR A 209 -16.71 1.59 -8.23
C THR A 209 -15.19 1.75 -8.37
N TYR A 210 -14.43 0.66 -8.27
CA TYR A 210 -12.99 0.67 -8.45
C TYR A 210 -12.59 1.07 -9.86
N THR A 211 -13.17 0.41 -10.86
CA THR A 211 -12.92 0.74 -12.27
C THR A 211 -13.34 2.17 -12.56
N THR A 212 -14.49 2.63 -12.04
CA THR A 212 -14.93 4.02 -12.21
C THR A 212 -13.93 5.03 -11.64
N ALA A 213 -13.35 4.76 -10.46
CA ALA A 213 -12.33 5.63 -9.85
C ALA A 213 -11.03 5.64 -10.67
N LEU A 214 -10.57 4.48 -11.14
CA LEU A 214 -9.40 4.38 -12.00
C LEU A 214 -9.60 5.08 -13.35
N LEU A 215 -10.77 4.92 -13.98
CA LEU A 215 -11.13 5.64 -15.20
C LEU A 215 -11.15 7.15 -14.98
N ALA A 216 -11.69 7.63 -13.86
CA ALA A 216 -11.70 9.06 -13.55
C ALA A 216 -10.27 9.61 -13.50
N TYR A 217 -9.33 8.83 -12.94
CA TYR A 217 -7.91 9.17 -12.94
C TYR A 217 -7.29 9.14 -14.35
N VAL A 218 -7.53 8.10 -15.15
CA VAL A 218 -7.04 8.00 -16.53
C VAL A 218 -7.51 9.18 -17.38
N PHE A 219 -8.80 9.51 -17.33
CA PHE A 219 -9.35 10.64 -18.08
C PHE A 219 -8.91 11.99 -17.52
N THR A 220 -8.47 12.04 -16.26
CA THR A 220 -7.78 13.21 -15.71
C THR A 220 -6.40 13.38 -16.33
N LEU A 221 -5.62 12.30 -16.43
CA LEU A 221 -4.30 12.31 -17.09
C LEU A 221 -4.39 12.63 -18.59
N ALA A 222 -5.47 12.20 -19.25
CA ALA A 222 -5.70 12.45 -20.67
C ALA A 222 -6.36 13.82 -20.97
N GLU A 223 -6.54 14.67 -19.95
CA GLU A 223 -7.22 15.97 -20.05
C GLU A 223 -8.64 15.90 -20.66
N ASN A 224 -9.31 14.76 -20.54
CA ASN A 224 -10.69 14.58 -20.99
C ASN A 224 -11.66 14.95 -19.88
N TRP A 225 -11.92 16.25 -19.74
CA TRP A 225 -12.73 16.79 -18.65
C TRP A 225 -14.19 16.35 -18.67
N GLU A 226 -14.77 16.08 -19.84
CA GLU A 226 -16.14 15.57 -19.96
C GLU A 226 -16.29 14.19 -19.31
N ALA A 227 -15.45 13.23 -19.71
CA ALA A 227 -15.46 11.89 -19.14
C ALA A 227 -15.10 11.92 -17.64
N ARG A 228 -14.07 12.69 -17.26
CA ARG A 228 -13.67 12.88 -15.86
C ARG A 228 -14.84 13.38 -15.00
N CYS A 229 -15.47 14.49 -15.38
CA CYS A 229 -16.53 15.11 -14.59
C CYS A 229 -17.70 14.16 -14.38
N LYS A 230 -18.05 13.40 -15.41
CA LYS A 230 -19.11 12.41 -15.32
C LYS A 230 -18.79 11.27 -14.35
N LEU A 231 -17.59 10.68 -14.45
CA LEU A 231 -17.16 9.60 -13.57
C LEU A 231 -17.10 10.09 -12.11
N LEU A 232 -16.54 11.29 -11.88
CA LEU A 232 -16.49 11.90 -10.56
C LEU A 232 -17.89 12.25 -10.01
N HIS A 233 -18.83 12.64 -10.86
CA HIS A 233 -20.20 12.91 -10.45
C HIS A 233 -20.90 11.64 -9.92
N TYR A 234 -20.74 10.51 -10.62
CA TYR A 234 -21.23 9.23 -10.10
C TYR A 234 -20.50 8.83 -8.81
N LEU A 235 -19.17 8.96 -8.75
CA LEU A 235 -18.40 8.60 -7.55
C LEU A 235 -18.83 9.42 -6.33
N ASP A 236 -19.19 10.69 -6.51
CA ASP A 236 -19.71 11.53 -5.42
C ASP A 236 -21.13 11.11 -4.97
N SER A 237 -21.96 10.59 -5.88
CA SER A 237 -23.31 10.13 -5.55
C SER A 237 -23.33 8.82 -4.74
N VAL A 238 -22.30 8.00 -4.86
CA VAL A 238 -22.12 6.74 -4.10
C VAL A 238 -21.12 6.86 -2.94
N ALA A 239 -20.57 8.05 -2.70
CA ALA A 239 -19.59 8.27 -1.66
C ALA A 239 -20.17 8.09 -0.24
N ILE A 240 -19.51 7.29 0.58
CA ILE A 240 -19.86 7.12 1.99
C ILE A 240 -19.25 8.28 2.79
N ARG A 241 -20.11 9.17 3.32
CA ARG A 241 -19.70 10.33 4.12
C ARG A 241 -19.68 10.03 5.63
N GLU A 242 -20.55 9.13 6.07
CA GLU A 242 -20.67 8.66 7.45
C GLU A 242 -20.93 7.14 7.46
N GLY A 243 -20.29 6.43 8.41
CA GLY A 243 -20.39 4.97 8.52
C GLY A 243 -19.17 4.21 7.99
N GLU A 244 -19.21 2.89 8.13
CA GLU A 244 -18.16 1.97 7.67
C GLU A 244 -18.56 1.30 6.35
N SER A 245 -17.60 1.13 5.46
CA SER A 245 -17.81 0.39 4.21
C SER A 245 -17.83 -1.12 4.48
N GLN A 246 -18.63 -1.86 3.71
CA GLN A 246 -18.55 -3.32 3.69
C GLN A 246 -17.38 -3.85 2.85
N ASN A 247 -16.73 -2.98 2.07
CA ASN A 247 -15.54 -3.32 1.32
C ASN A 247 -14.32 -3.43 2.25
N PRO A 248 -13.33 -4.27 1.92
CA PRO A 248 -12.08 -4.30 2.66
C PRO A 248 -11.41 -2.93 2.66
N ARG A 249 -10.77 -2.62 3.78
CA ARG A 249 -10.10 -1.34 4.00
C ARG A 249 -9.04 -1.04 2.95
N SER A 250 -8.18 -2.00 2.60
CA SER A 250 -7.22 -1.89 1.48
C SER A 250 -7.88 -1.41 0.17
N LEU A 251 -9.01 -2.01 -0.24
CA LEU A 251 -9.73 -1.60 -1.45
C LEU A 251 -10.30 -0.18 -1.33
N CYS A 252 -10.89 0.17 -0.17
CA CYS A 252 -11.39 1.52 0.07
C CYS A 252 -10.29 2.59 0.01
N VAL A 253 -9.09 2.27 0.50
CA VAL A 253 -7.92 3.14 0.42
C VAL A 253 -7.53 3.37 -1.04
N GLU A 254 -7.46 2.33 -1.85
CA GLU A 254 -7.08 2.45 -3.26
C GLU A 254 -8.12 3.26 -4.07
N ILE A 255 -9.41 2.95 -3.94
CA ILE A 255 -10.51 3.68 -4.59
C ILE A 255 -10.46 5.17 -4.22
N SER A 256 -10.41 5.46 -2.91
CA SER A 256 -10.37 6.83 -2.41
C SER A 256 -9.14 7.59 -2.90
N SER A 257 -8.01 6.90 -3.05
CA SER A 257 -6.77 7.49 -3.55
C SER A 257 -6.84 7.81 -5.04
N TYR A 258 -7.45 6.96 -5.87
CA TYR A 258 -7.73 7.28 -7.28
C TYR A 258 -8.69 8.45 -7.42
N VAL A 259 -9.74 8.50 -6.61
CA VAL A 259 -10.66 9.67 -6.57
C VAL A 259 -9.90 10.94 -6.20
N LEU A 260 -9.01 10.87 -5.21
CA LEU A 260 -8.17 12.02 -4.82
C LEU A 260 -7.24 12.44 -5.96
N LEU A 261 -6.58 11.50 -6.64
CA LEU A 261 -5.73 11.80 -7.82
C LEU A 261 -6.54 12.46 -8.94
N ALA A 262 -7.73 11.95 -9.25
CA ALA A 262 -8.61 12.50 -10.27
C ALA A 262 -9.13 13.90 -9.90
N LYS A 263 -9.48 14.14 -8.63
CA LYS A 263 -9.94 15.46 -8.14
C LYS A 263 -8.82 16.49 -8.13
N VAL A 264 -7.62 16.12 -7.70
CA VAL A 264 -6.48 17.03 -7.60
C VAL A 264 -5.94 17.44 -8.98
N GLY A 265 -5.98 16.52 -9.96
CA GLY A 265 -5.68 16.77 -11.38
C GLY A 265 -4.46 17.66 -11.61
N ASP A 266 -4.49 18.50 -12.65
CA ASP A 266 -3.52 19.59 -12.87
C ASP A 266 -4.01 20.96 -12.40
N SER A 267 -5.30 21.26 -12.54
CA SER A 267 -5.95 22.47 -12.03
C SER A 267 -6.83 22.15 -10.81
N LEU A 268 -6.68 22.94 -9.74
CA LEU A 268 -7.51 22.85 -8.54
C LEU A 268 -8.57 23.95 -8.57
N SER A 269 -9.85 23.58 -8.62
CA SER A 269 -10.92 24.52 -8.27
C SER A 269 -11.06 24.60 -6.74
N GLU A 270 -11.54 25.73 -6.20
CA GLU A 270 -11.79 25.88 -4.75
C GLU A 270 -12.80 24.85 -4.20
N GLY A 271 -13.78 24.43 -5.02
CA GLY A 271 -14.73 23.37 -4.67
C GLY A 271 -14.10 21.99 -4.53
N ASP A 272 -13.12 21.67 -5.39
CA ASP A 272 -12.39 20.39 -5.35
C ASP A 272 -11.49 20.28 -4.10
N LEU A 273 -11.00 21.41 -3.56
CA LEU A 273 -10.13 21.46 -2.38
C LEU A 273 -10.82 20.96 -1.09
N SER A 274 -12.07 21.38 -0.83
CA SER A 274 -12.81 21.00 0.38
C SER A 274 -13.13 19.50 0.41
N CYS A 275 -13.61 18.97 -0.71
CA CYS A 275 -13.90 17.53 -0.83
C CYS A 275 -12.61 16.69 -0.77
N SER A 276 -11.54 17.15 -1.41
CA SER A 276 -10.24 16.46 -1.39
C SER A 276 -9.63 16.43 0.02
N LEU A 277 -9.85 17.45 0.84
CA LEU A 277 -9.40 17.47 2.23
C LEU A 277 -10.10 16.41 3.08
N SER A 278 -11.39 16.17 2.86
CA SER A 278 -12.14 15.12 3.58
C SER A 278 -11.61 13.73 3.25
N ILE A 279 -11.32 13.46 1.97
CA ILE A 279 -10.69 12.21 1.54
C ILE A 279 -9.31 12.05 2.18
N LEU A 280 -8.50 13.12 2.16
CA LEU A 280 -7.17 13.10 2.74
C LEU A 280 -7.19 12.81 4.25
N ARG A 281 -8.09 13.47 4.99
CA ARG A 281 -8.27 13.23 6.42
C ARG A 281 -8.65 11.78 6.70
N TRP A 282 -9.50 11.20 5.87
CA TRP A 282 -9.86 9.78 5.99
C TRP A 282 -8.66 8.87 5.71
N LEU A 283 -7.87 9.14 4.66
CA LEU A 283 -6.64 8.38 4.35
C LEU A 283 -5.61 8.44 5.49
N ILE A 284 -5.39 9.61 6.09
CA ILE A 284 -4.49 9.76 7.25
C ILE A 284 -4.95 8.87 8.41
N LYS A 285 -6.27 8.79 8.67
CA LYS A 285 -6.83 7.88 9.68
C LYS A 285 -6.65 6.40 9.32
N GLN A 286 -6.49 6.08 8.03
CA GLN A 286 -6.25 4.71 7.58
C GLN A 286 -4.80 4.27 7.70
N GLN A 287 -3.85 5.21 7.80
CA GLN A 287 -2.41 4.95 7.82
C GLN A 287 -1.98 4.10 9.04
N SER A 288 -1.07 3.16 8.80
CA SER A 288 -0.48 2.31 9.84
C SER A 288 0.59 3.06 10.65
N TYR A 289 1.06 2.44 11.73
CA TYR A 289 2.17 2.97 12.53
C TYR A 289 3.45 3.23 11.73
N TYR A 290 3.71 2.45 10.67
CA TYR A 290 4.93 2.57 9.87
C TYR A 290 4.82 3.62 8.75
N GLY A 291 3.65 4.23 8.56
CA GLY A 291 3.44 5.24 7.53
C GLY A 291 3.00 4.66 6.16
N GLY A 292 2.86 3.33 6.03
CA GLY A 292 2.16 2.67 4.94
C GLY A 292 0.71 2.30 5.28
N PHE A 293 0.04 1.56 4.41
CA PHE A 293 -1.33 1.07 4.57
C PHE A 293 -1.34 -0.46 4.71
N GLU A 294 -2.42 -1.15 4.34
CA GLU A 294 -2.55 -2.58 4.62
C GLU A 294 -1.73 -3.44 3.64
N SER A 295 -1.62 -3.04 2.38
CA SER A 295 -0.94 -3.80 1.32
C SER A 295 0.10 -2.95 0.57
N THR A 296 0.72 -3.50 -0.47
CA THR A 296 1.61 -2.72 -1.35
C THR A 296 0.87 -1.77 -2.28
N GLN A 297 -0.25 -2.22 -2.84
CA GLN A 297 -0.95 -1.48 -3.90
C GLN A 297 -1.69 -0.27 -3.32
N ASP A 298 -2.49 -0.46 -2.28
CA ASP A 298 -3.16 0.63 -1.58
C ASP A 298 -2.15 1.66 -1.05
N THR A 299 -1.01 1.22 -0.52
CA THR A 299 0.07 2.11 -0.08
C THR A 299 0.68 2.90 -1.22
N ALA A 300 1.03 2.26 -2.35
CA ALA A 300 1.62 2.96 -3.48
C ALA A 300 0.70 4.06 -4.03
N VAL A 301 -0.59 3.73 -4.23
CA VAL A 301 -1.58 4.68 -4.76
C VAL A 301 -1.90 5.78 -3.74
N ALA A 302 -2.04 5.44 -2.45
CA ALA A 302 -2.31 6.41 -1.39
C ALA A 302 -1.14 7.37 -1.18
N ILE A 303 0.10 6.89 -1.13
CA ILE A 303 1.29 7.75 -1.01
C ILE A 303 1.41 8.65 -2.24
N LYS A 304 1.15 8.14 -3.45
CA LYS A 304 1.10 8.96 -4.66
C LYS A 304 0.04 10.07 -4.58
N ALA A 305 -1.17 9.76 -4.11
CA ALA A 305 -2.25 10.72 -3.96
C ALA A 305 -1.94 11.78 -2.89
N MET A 306 -1.43 11.34 -1.73
CA MET A 306 -1.07 12.19 -0.60
C MET A 306 0.10 13.13 -0.93
N THR A 307 1.14 12.62 -1.62
CA THR A 307 2.28 13.43 -2.10
C THR A 307 1.83 14.46 -3.12
N LEU A 308 0.99 14.08 -4.10
CA LEU A 308 0.45 15.00 -5.10
C LEU A 308 -0.34 16.13 -4.43
N TYR A 309 -1.31 15.80 -3.57
CA TYR A 309 -2.11 16.77 -2.83
C TYR A 309 -1.23 17.71 -2.00
N SER A 310 -0.32 17.13 -1.21
CA SER A 310 0.55 17.90 -0.32
C SER A 310 1.44 18.87 -1.09
N SER A 311 1.95 18.46 -2.26
CA SER A 311 2.78 19.32 -3.11
C SER A 311 2.03 20.53 -3.70
N LYS A 312 0.70 20.49 -3.75
CA LYS A 312 -0.14 21.57 -4.27
C LYS A 312 -0.75 22.43 -3.17
N VAL A 313 -1.08 21.85 -2.02
CA VAL A 313 -1.94 22.49 -1.01
C VAL A 313 -1.19 22.85 0.28
N LEU A 314 -0.16 22.09 0.68
CA LEU A 314 0.39 22.12 2.04
C LEU A 314 1.71 22.91 2.21
N ASN A 315 2.00 23.87 1.34
CA ASN A 315 3.18 24.76 1.43
C ASN A 315 2.91 26.08 2.18
N ARG A 316 2.07 26.07 3.22
CA ARG A 316 1.84 27.28 4.04
C ARG A 316 2.90 27.40 5.14
N GLU A 317 3.50 28.58 5.23
CA GLU A 317 4.34 28.98 6.36
C GLU A 317 3.49 29.14 7.63
N GLY A 318 4.09 28.86 8.78
CA GLY A 318 3.38 28.93 10.07
C GLY A 318 4.04 28.14 11.18
N SER A 319 3.54 28.37 12.39
CA SER A 319 3.92 27.64 13.60
C SER A 319 2.64 27.27 14.36
N SER A 320 2.64 26.09 14.97
CA SER A 320 1.56 25.61 15.82
C SER A 320 2.12 24.91 17.05
N SER A 321 1.47 25.14 18.19
CA SER A 321 1.65 24.39 19.41
C SER A 321 0.52 23.37 19.52
N VAL A 322 0.89 22.10 19.72
CA VAL A 322 -0.07 21.01 19.95
C VAL A 322 0.12 20.52 21.39
N THR A 323 -0.96 20.49 22.14
CA THR A 323 -0.98 19.98 23.51
C THR A 323 -1.91 18.79 23.58
N VAL A 324 -1.42 17.69 24.15
CA VAL A 324 -2.21 16.47 24.42
C VAL A 324 -2.24 16.24 25.92
N SER A 325 -3.43 16.33 26.48
CA SER A 325 -3.66 16.20 27.92
C SER A 325 -4.39 14.91 28.24
N SER A 326 -3.91 14.17 29.23
CA SER A 326 -4.62 13.10 29.92
C SER A 326 -4.96 13.54 31.35
N PRO A 327 -5.73 12.77 32.14
CA PRO A 327 -5.96 13.09 33.55
C PRO A 327 -4.68 13.17 34.40
N THR A 328 -3.59 12.57 33.93
CA THR A 328 -2.33 12.44 34.68
C THR A 328 -1.13 13.07 33.98
N ASP A 329 -1.29 13.55 32.75
CA ASP A 329 -0.16 13.94 31.89
C ASP A 329 -0.51 15.11 30.96
N HIS A 330 0.49 15.91 30.62
CA HIS A 330 0.37 17.04 29.69
C HIS A 330 1.58 17.07 28.76
N LEU A 331 1.39 16.61 27.53
CA LEU A 331 2.41 16.58 26.50
C LEU A 331 2.26 17.80 25.60
N SER A 332 3.37 18.50 25.30
CA SER A 332 3.38 19.65 24.40
C SER A 332 4.40 19.48 23.29
N PHE A 333 3.99 19.85 22.08
CA PHE A 333 4.76 19.72 20.85
C PHE A 333 4.76 21.06 20.13
N GLN A 334 5.91 21.42 19.55
CA GLN A 334 6.05 22.61 18.71
C GLN A 334 6.26 22.18 17.26
N VAL A 335 5.45 22.72 16.35
CA VAL A 335 5.50 22.42 14.92
C VAL A 335 5.71 23.72 14.16
N ASN A 336 6.89 23.88 13.59
CA ASN A 336 7.32 25.02 12.78
C ASN A 336 7.95 24.55 11.46
N GLN A 337 8.51 25.46 10.67
CA GLN A 337 9.11 25.12 9.38
C GLN A 337 10.34 24.22 9.49
N ASN A 338 11.13 24.37 10.55
CA ASN A 338 12.40 23.66 10.70
C ASN A 338 12.19 22.19 11.10
N ASN A 339 11.11 21.89 11.82
CA ASN A 339 10.79 20.54 12.30
C ASN A 339 9.51 19.95 11.69
N LYS A 340 9.06 20.49 10.54
CA LYS A 340 7.80 20.10 9.89
C LYS A 340 7.79 18.63 9.48
N LEU A 341 8.94 18.09 9.08
CA LEU A 341 9.12 16.68 8.71
C LEU A 341 9.48 15.79 9.91
N ASP A 342 9.76 16.38 11.07
CA ASP A 342 10.16 15.61 12.23
C ASP A 342 8.94 14.90 12.79
N HIS A 343 9.07 13.59 12.97
CA HIS A 343 8.09 12.78 13.66
C HIS A 343 8.38 12.83 15.16
N GLN A 344 7.71 13.72 15.88
CA GLN A 344 7.89 13.88 17.32
C GLN A 344 6.99 12.88 18.04
N GLU A 345 7.56 11.98 18.84
CA GLU A 345 6.82 10.91 19.53
C GLU A 345 7.13 10.91 21.03
N LEU A 346 6.07 10.93 21.87
CA LEU A 346 6.18 10.85 23.33
C LEU A 346 5.28 9.73 23.87
N VAL A 347 5.72 9.10 24.96
CA VAL A 347 4.94 8.06 25.65
C VAL A 347 3.81 8.71 26.43
N LEU A 348 2.60 8.17 26.30
CA LEU A 348 1.43 8.67 27.00
C LEU A 348 1.26 7.95 28.34
N GLN A 349 1.33 8.69 29.44
CA GLN A 349 1.05 8.15 30.78
C GLN A 349 -0.46 8.17 31.07
N GLY A 350 -0.92 7.15 31.81
CA GLY A 350 -2.33 7.04 32.20
C GLY A 350 -3.24 6.59 31.06
N LEU A 351 -3.10 5.32 30.66
CA LEU A 351 -3.76 4.71 29.49
C LEU A 351 -5.28 4.49 29.64
N LYS A 352 -5.83 4.80 30.82
CA LYS A 352 -7.24 4.65 31.16
C LYS A 352 -7.86 6.05 31.28
N GLY A 353 -8.56 6.50 30.24
CA GLY A 353 -9.25 7.79 30.29
C GLY A 353 -9.58 8.38 28.92
N LYS A 354 -10.14 9.59 28.97
CA LYS A 354 -10.36 10.47 27.81
C LYS A 354 -9.13 11.36 27.65
N TYR A 355 -8.73 11.63 26.42
CA TYR A 355 -7.64 12.55 26.12
C TYR A 355 -8.18 13.78 25.40
N TRP A 356 -7.56 14.93 25.65
CA TRP A 356 -7.90 16.20 25.03
C TRP A 356 -6.74 16.69 24.20
N LEU A 357 -7.03 16.94 22.92
CA LEU A 357 -6.11 17.54 21.99
C LEU A 357 -6.44 19.02 21.83
N ARG A 358 -5.45 19.89 21.95
CA ARG A 358 -5.56 21.32 21.68
C ARG A 358 -4.47 21.74 20.71
N ALA A 359 -4.86 22.38 19.61
CA ALA A 359 -3.93 22.92 18.61
C ALA A 359 -4.14 24.43 18.45
N GLU A 360 -3.05 25.19 18.56
CA GLU A 360 -3.02 26.65 18.47
C GLU A 360 -1.92 27.10 17.52
N GLY A 361 -2.26 27.94 16.55
CA GLY A 361 -1.32 28.43 15.54
C GLY A 361 -1.90 28.40 14.15
N THR A 362 -1.01 28.45 13.15
CA THR A 362 -1.36 28.58 11.73
C THR A 362 -0.88 27.42 10.86
N SER A 363 0.01 26.56 11.36
CA SER A 363 0.47 25.39 10.61
C SER A 363 -0.50 24.21 10.76
N CYS A 364 -0.65 23.43 9.69
CA CYS A 364 -1.34 22.14 9.75
C CYS A 364 -0.46 21.14 10.52
N SER A 365 -1.06 20.40 11.44
CA SER A 365 -0.39 19.33 12.18
C SER A 365 -1.20 18.05 12.10
N VAL A 366 -0.51 16.93 11.97
CA VAL A 366 -1.08 15.59 12.10
C VAL A 366 -0.73 15.07 13.47
N VAL A 367 -1.74 14.56 14.17
CA VAL A 367 -1.59 13.96 15.48
C VAL A 367 -2.14 12.55 15.45
N GLN A 368 -1.31 11.60 15.85
CA GLN A 368 -1.66 10.18 15.86
C GLN A 368 -1.34 9.58 17.21
N VAL A 369 -2.34 8.89 17.77
CA VAL A 369 -2.20 8.10 19.00
C VAL A 369 -2.09 6.64 18.63
N THR A 370 -0.96 6.02 18.95
CA THR A 370 -0.72 4.60 18.67
C THR A 370 -0.74 3.82 19.98
N SER A 371 -1.55 2.76 20.03
CA SER A 371 -1.56 1.80 21.15
C SER A 371 -0.92 0.49 20.70
N MET A 372 0.07 0.01 21.47
CA MET A 372 0.78 -1.23 21.27
C MET A 372 0.47 -2.16 22.44
N TYR A 373 0.06 -3.38 22.16
CA TYR A 373 -0.28 -4.36 23.16
C TYR A 373 -0.13 -5.78 22.62
N ASN A 374 0.13 -6.71 23.53
CA ASN A 374 0.10 -8.15 23.31
C ASN A 374 -1.18 -8.72 23.92
N PHE A 375 -1.71 -9.79 23.35
CA PHE A 375 -2.93 -10.46 23.82
C PHE A 375 -2.65 -11.94 24.09
N ASP A 376 -3.36 -12.52 25.06
CA ASP A 376 -3.05 -13.84 25.60
C ASP A 376 -3.62 -15.01 24.75
N HIS A 377 -4.54 -14.71 23.81
CA HIS A 377 -5.23 -15.71 22.99
C HIS A 377 -5.35 -15.31 21.52
N LEU A 378 -5.24 -16.30 20.64
CA LEU A 378 -5.30 -16.20 19.18
C LEU A 378 -6.47 -15.34 18.69
N ARG A 379 -6.17 -14.38 17.82
CA ARG A 379 -7.17 -13.60 17.12
C ARG A 379 -7.50 -14.30 15.80
N ILE A 380 -8.64 -15.00 15.76
CA ILE A 380 -9.33 -15.23 14.49
C ILE A 380 -10.06 -13.91 14.21
N ARG A 381 -9.45 -13.02 13.42
CA ARG A 381 -10.14 -11.82 12.93
C ARG A 381 -10.95 -12.30 11.72
N ASP A 382 -12.26 -12.41 11.92
CA ASP A 382 -13.24 -13.08 11.07
C ASP A 382 -12.98 -14.58 10.92
N ASN A 383 -13.97 -15.40 11.33
CA ASN A 383 -13.95 -16.81 11.04
C ASN A 383 -13.87 -16.97 9.51
N PRO A 384 -12.79 -17.54 8.94
CA PRO A 384 -12.65 -17.59 7.48
C PRO A 384 -13.74 -18.44 6.80
N TYR A 385 -14.55 -19.19 7.57
CA TYR A 385 -15.58 -20.08 7.05
C TYR A 385 -16.87 -20.04 7.89
N PRO A 386 -17.80 -19.13 7.57
CA PRO A 386 -19.15 -19.66 7.38
C PRO A 386 -19.70 -19.43 5.99
N ASN A 387 -19.34 -18.34 5.29
CA ASN A 387 -19.92 -17.99 4.00
C ASN A 387 -19.03 -17.01 3.24
N LEU A 388 -18.20 -17.47 2.31
CA LEU A 388 -17.80 -16.64 1.17
C LEU A 388 -17.45 -17.52 -0.03
N CYS A 389 -18.15 -17.28 -1.13
CA CYS A 389 -17.82 -17.75 -2.45
C CYS A 389 -16.56 -17.06 -2.97
N THR A 390 -15.86 -17.74 -3.89
CA THR A 390 -14.73 -17.32 -4.73
C THR A 390 -13.32 -17.72 -4.26
N LYS A 391 -12.58 -18.28 -5.23
CA LYS A 391 -11.21 -18.79 -5.18
C LYS A 391 -10.21 -17.69 -4.76
N THR A 392 -9.50 -17.89 -3.66
CA THR A 392 -8.55 -16.93 -3.05
C THR A 392 -7.10 -17.26 -3.40
N HIS A 393 -6.36 -16.32 -4.00
CA HIS A 393 -4.98 -16.53 -4.44
C HIS A 393 -3.98 -15.65 -3.68
N SER A 394 -2.78 -16.20 -3.43
CA SER A 394 -1.65 -15.66 -2.67
C SER A 394 -1.80 -15.55 -1.16
N HIS A 395 -1.22 -16.53 -0.45
CA HIS A 395 -1.12 -16.54 1.01
C HIS A 395 0.34 -16.51 1.44
N THR A 396 0.65 -15.74 2.48
CA THR A 396 1.99 -15.73 3.07
C THR A 396 1.94 -16.40 4.45
N LEU A 397 2.79 -17.41 4.65
CA LEU A 397 2.96 -18.09 5.93
C LEU A 397 4.22 -17.55 6.63
N ASN A 398 4.06 -16.94 7.80
CA ASN A 398 5.17 -16.49 8.65
C ASN A 398 5.44 -17.57 9.70
N ILE A 399 6.67 -18.08 9.77
CA ILE A 399 7.13 -18.99 10.82
C ILE A 399 8.37 -18.39 11.47
N TYR A 400 8.40 -18.22 12.79
CA TYR A 400 9.66 -17.92 13.50
C TYR A 400 10.47 -19.20 13.54
N LEU A 401 11.79 -19.18 13.23
CA LEU A 401 12.87 -20.13 13.59
C LEU A 401 14.03 -20.10 12.55
N ASN A 402 15.23 -20.51 12.97
CA ASN A 402 16.37 -20.78 12.07
C ASN A 402 16.12 -22.11 11.32
N VAL A 403 16.05 -22.10 9.99
CA VAL A 403 15.63 -23.28 9.19
C VAL A 403 16.50 -23.48 7.94
N PHE A 404 16.83 -24.74 7.63
CA PHE A 404 17.32 -25.16 6.32
C PHE A 404 16.20 -25.09 5.25
N SER A 405 16.23 -24.07 4.40
CA SER A 405 15.12 -23.66 3.52
C SER A 405 14.97 -24.43 2.20
N SER A 406 15.90 -25.33 1.89
CA SER A 406 15.99 -25.93 0.55
C SER A 406 14.84 -26.88 0.20
N GLN A 407 14.21 -27.51 1.20
CA GLN A 407 13.06 -28.40 0.98
C GLN A 407 11.76 -27.62 0.78
N LEU A 408 11.54 -26.54 1.55
CA LEU A 408 10.34 -25.69 1.42
C LEU A 408 10.19 -25.09 0.02
N LYS A 409 11.29 -24.69 -0.63
CA LYS A 409 11.27 -24.15 -2.00
C LYS A 409 10.71 -25.12 -3.04
N LYS A 410 10.66 -26.43 -2.73
CA LYS A 410 10.08 -27.47 -3.59
C LYS A 410 8.65 -27.85 -3.18
N GLY A 411 8.10 -27.20 -2.15
CA GLY A 411 6.77 -27.46 -1.65
C GLY A 411 5.68 -27.14 -2.68
N VAL A 412 4.57 -27.87 -2.60
CA VAL A 412 3.40 -27.67 -3.45
C VAL A 412 2.90 -26.22 -3.34
N LEU A 413 2.68 -25.54 -4.47
CA LEU A 413 2.22 -24.14 -4.53
C LEU A 413 3.21 -23.10 -3.98
N VAL A 414 4.39 -23.50 -3.49
CA VAL A 414 5.41 -22.55 -3.02
C VAL A 414 6.08 -21.87 -4.20
N SER A 415 5.97 -20.54 -4.24
CA SER A 415 6.59 -19.69 -5.26
C SER A 415 7.93 -19.12 -4.81
N ASN A 416 8.08 -18.85 -3.51
CA ASN A 416 9.33 -18.35 -2.94
C ASN A 416 9.41 -18.65 -1.44
N VAL A 417 10.63 -18.62 -0.89
CA VAL A 417 10.94 -18.70 0.54
C VAL A 417 12.00 -17.67 0.89
N GLU A 418 11.70 -16.78 1.83
CA GLU A 418 12.59 -15.74 2.34
C GLU A 418 12.90 -15.94 3.83
N HIS A 419 14.11 -15.57 4.25
CA HIS A 419 14.58 -15.63 5.63
C HIS A 419 14.98 -14.23 6.06
N LYS A 420 14.30 -13.69 7.07
CA LYS A 420 14.56 -12.33 7.57
C LYS A 420 14.22 -12.22 9.05
N ASP A 421 15.13 -11.64 9.83
CA ASP A 421 14.93 -11.33 11.25
C ASP A 421 14.42 -12.52 12.09
N GLY A 422 14.96 -13.72 11.85
CA GLY A 422 14.53 -14.94 12.54
C GLY A 422 13.16 -15.49 12.09
N HIS A 423 12.60 -14.97 11.00
CA HIS A 423 11.38 -15.44 10.36
C HIS A 423 11.67 -16.12 9.03
N VAL A 424 10.88 -17.14 8.73
CA VAL A 424 10.75 -17.81 7.44
C VAL A 424 9.42 -17.39 6.83
N PHE A 425 9.48 -16.72 5.68
CA PHE A 425 8.34 -16.31 4.89
C PHE A 425 8.16 -17.28 3.73
N VAL A 426 7.02 -17.95 3.66
CA VAL A 426 6.67 -18.85 2.55
C VAL A 426 5.57 -18.21 1.71
N TYR A 427 5.82 -18.09 0.41
CA TYR A 427 4.92 -17.48 -0.55
C TYR A 427 4.17 -18.55 -1.32
N LEU A 428 2.84 -18.59 -1.22
CA LEU A 428 1.99 -19.59 -1.87
C LEU A 428 1.26 -18.97 -3.06
N GLN A 429 1.08 -19.70 -4.17
CA GLN A 429 0.38 -19.21 -5.36
C GLN A 429 -1.13 -19.00 -5.13
N GLU A 430 -1.80 -20.03 -4.62
CA GLU A 430 -3.23 -20.06 -4.33
C GLU A 430 -3.51 -21.06 -3.24
N LEU A 431 -4.50 -20.80 -2.40
CA LEU A 431 -5.11 -21.85 -1.59
C LEU A 431 -6.58 -21.95 -1.94
N GLN A 432 -6.99 -23.17 -2.29
CA GLN A 432 -8.38 -23.46 -2.62
C GLN A 432 -9.11 -23.85 -1.35
N LYS A 433 -10.35 -23.36 -1.24
CA LYS A 433 -11.23 -23.65 -0.12
C LYS A 433 -11.40 -25.17 0.04
N ASP A 434 -11.31 -25.65 1.29
CA ASP A 434 -11.51 -27.05 1.67
C ASP A 434 -10.48 -28.03 1.06
N ILE A 435 -9.40 -27.53 0.46
CA ILE A 435 -8.31 -28.34 -0.08
C ILE A 435 -7.05 -28.10 0.76
N PRO A 436 -6.69 -29.03 1.65
CA PRO A 436 -5.55 -28.85 2.54
C PRO A 436 -4.23 -28.94 1.77
N VAL A 437 -3.31 -28.04 2.10
CA VAL A 437 -1.94 -28.02 1.56
C VAL A 437 -0.96 -28.24 2.70
N PHE A 438 -0.04 -29.19 2.50
CA PHE A 438 0.89 -29.62 3.54
C PHE A 438 2.31 -29.20 3.21
N HIS A 439 2.97 -28.57 4.18
CA HIS A 439 4.38 -28.26 4.15
C HIS A 439 5.04 -28.79 5.41
N GLU A 440 6.15 -29.49 5.22
CA GLU A 440 6.97 -29.98 6.31
C GLU A 440 8.18 -29.07 6.49
N LEU A 441 8.45 -28.75 7.74
CA LEU A 441 9.55 -27.89 8.17
C LEU A 441 10.46 -28.71 9.06
N GLU A 442 11.70 -28.92 8.62
CA GLU A 442 12.72 -29.54 9.45
C GLU A 442 13.53 -28.45 10.17
N MET A 443 13.67 -28.60 11.48
CA MET A 443 14.31 -27.61 12.34
C MET A 443 15.37 -28.29 13.19
N ILE A 444 16.51 -27.62 13.35
CA ILE A 444 17.63 -28.11 14.15
C ILE A 444 17.75 -27.22 15.37
N GLN A 445 17.75 -27.84 16.55
CA GLN A 445 18.05 -27.14 17.80
C GLN A 445 19.56 -26.92 17.88
N GLU A 446 20.01 -25.70 17.62
CA GLU A 446 21.43 -25.33 17.71
C GLU A 446 21.92 -25.18 19.16
N TYR A 447 21.04 -24.76 20.07
CA TYR A 447 21.35 -24.51 21.48
C TYR A 447 20.26 -25.04 22.41
N GLU A 448 20.65 -25.50 23.59
CA GLU A 448 19.72 -25.87 24.64
C GLU A 448 19.17 -24.61 25.33
N VAL A 449 17.83 -24.43 25.30
CA VAL A 449 17.16 -23.26 25.87
C VAL A 449 16.00 -23.74 26.76
N GLN A 450 15.97 -23.26 28.00
CA GLN A 450 14.90 -23.57 28.96
C GLN A 450 13.85 -22.47 28.99
N HIS A 451 12.62 -22.83 29.40
CA HIS A 451 11.47 -21.90 29.52
C HIS A 451 11.06 -21.21 28.21
N LEU A 452 11.05 -21.98 27.11
CA LEU A 452 10.65 -21.48 25.79
C LEU A 452 9.23 -20.90 25.80
N ARG A 453 9.10 -19.70 25.24
CA ARG A 453 7.80 -19.11 24.91
C ARG A 453 7.30 -19.66 23.57
N PRO A 454 5.99 -19.79 23.38
CA PRO A 454 5.43 -20.18 22.08
C PRO A 454 5.87 -19.22 20.97
N SER A 455 6.21 -19.77 19.80
CA SER A 455 6.32 -19.03 18.54
C SER A 455 4.97 -18.99 17.83
N THR A 456 4.79 -18.13 16.83
CA THR A 456 3.52 -18.09 16.08
C THR A 456 3.71 -18.44 14.61
N VAL A 457 2.73 -19.13 14.05
CA VAL A 457 2.57 -19.32 12.62
C VAL A 457 1.40 -18.49 12.15
N THR A 458 1.62 -17.59 11.19
CA THR A 458 0.56 -16.70 10.68
C THR A 458 0.37 -16.92 9.19
N ILE A 459 -0.86 -17.14 8.75
CA ILE A 459 -1.25 -17.14 7.34
C ILE A 459 -2.15 -15.95 7.06
N TYR A 460 -1.95 -15.27 5.93
CA TYR A 460 -2.80 -14.14 5.53
C TYR A 460 -2.85 -14.00 4.01
N ASP A 461 -3.95 -13.42 3.51
CA ASP A 461 -4.08 -12.97 2.12
C ASP A 461 -3.22 -11.70 1.93
N TYR A 462 -2.31 -11.75 0.96
CA TYR A 462 -1.35 -10.66 0.76
C TYR A 462 -2.00 -9.33 0.36
N TYR A 463 -3.09 -9.38 -0.41
CA TYR A 463 -3.79 -8.20 -0.91
C TYR A 463 -4.83 -7.68 0.08
N CYS A 464 -5.17 -8.50 1.08
CA CYS A 464 -6.08 -8.14 2.15
C CYS A 464 -5.62 -8.77 3.48
N PRO A 465 -4.56 -8.24 4.12
CA PRO A 465 -3.99 -8.86 5.32
C PRO A 465 -4.92 -8.89 6.53
N SER A 466 -6.06 -8.19 6.49
CA SER A 466 -7.12 -8.34 7.48
C SER A 466 -7.71 -9.76 7.50
N LYS A 467 -7.68 -10.47 6.36
CA LYS A 467 -7.93 -11.92 6.28
C LYS A 467 -6.69 -12.67 6.75
N THR A 468 -6.65 -13.02 8.02
CA THR A 468 -5.51 -13.71 8.63
C THR A 468 -5.96 -14.78 9.63
N ALA A 469 -5.25 -15.90 9.65
CA ALA A 469 -5.31 -16.88 10.72
C ALA A 469 -3.92 -17.01 11.36
N GLN A 470 -3.90 -17.21 12.67
CA GLN A 470 -2.68 -17.35 13.45
C GLN A 470 -2.79 -18.56 14.35
N LEU A 471 -1.67 -19.25 14.56
CA LEU A 471 -1.52 -20.39 15.45
C LEU A 471 -0.29 -20.18 16.34
N SER A 472 -0.37 -20.51 17.63
CA SER A 472 0.77 -20.50 18.54
C SER A 472 1.33 -21.91 18.71
N VAL A 473 2.65 -22.08 18.64
CA VAL A 473 3.34 -23.38 18.65
C VAL A 473 4.54 -23.33 19.59
N GLN A 474 4.59 -24.22 20.59
CA GLN A 474 5.73 -24.34 21.54
C GLN A 474 6.77 -25.41 21.15
N GLN A 475 6.34 -26.43 20.42
CA GLN A 475 7.19 -27.47 19.83
C GLN A 475 6.55 -27.87 18.50
N ILE A 476 7.26 -27.69 17.38
CA ILE A 476 6.79 -28.15 16.07
C ILE A 476 7.24 -29.59 15.91
N THR A 477 6.32 -30.54 16.14
CA THR A 477 6.51 -31.94 15.71
C THR A 477 5.79 -32.22 14.39
N ARG A 478 4.74 -31.46 14.06
CA ARG A 478 4.05 -31.44 12.75
C ARG A 478 3.11 -30.24 12.69
N LEU A 479 3.13 -29.44 11.63
CA LEU A 479 2.16 -28.35 11.44
C LEU A 479 1.05 -28.80 10.49
N GLN A 480 -0.19 -28.81 10.97
CA GLN A 480 -1.37 -29.07 10.15
C GLN A 480 -2.15 -27.77 10.01
N ILE A 481 -2.24 -27.24 8.79
CA ILE A 481 -3.05 -26.07 8.48
C ILE A 481 -4.31 -26.57 7.78
N TRP A 482 -5.45 -26.45 8.46
CA TRP A 482 -6.76 -26.62 7.85
C TRP A 482 -7.15 -25.26 7.27
N ILE A 483 -7.31 -25.21 5.95
CA ILE A 483 -7.79 -24.03 5.23
C ILE A 483 -9.21 -24.31 4.85
#